data_AF-A0A2E6Q2X8-F1
#
_entry.id   AF-A0A2E6Q2X8-F1
#
_cell.length_a   1.000
_cell.length_b   1.000
_cell.length_c   1.000
_cell.angle_alpha   90.00
_cell.angle_beta   90.00
_cell.angle_gamma   90.00
#
_symmetry.space_group_name_H-M   'P 1'
#
loop_
_entity.id
_entity.type
_entity.pdbx_description
1 polymer ?
#
loop_
_entity_poly.entity_id
_entity_poly.type
_entity_poly.pdbx_seq_one_letter_code
_entity_poly.pdbx_strand_id
1 'polypeptide(L)'
;MILAAFVVGAGPQGTPPLGPLVFSDVVTGGAMIFAIAVATGAAVIAFRFGDRGGGLFAFGIVLWAAGRHLAPTVDRFFAPSTWGIFWDGLVLSAAIFGVSRVLARVTGPACQPEPPDEGVSDRLAVGWLAMLVALPVAHLTAVSSDPGQAAGGAALGGAAAGLAGRLAAPHISPFRLMLALVPIGLLGRAVIGPALIDAETWRLGAGPGLLAPLPMDWAGAGVGGFALGAAWARSFLKPAPTDQNVASDAVSG
;
A
#
# COMPACT_ATOMS: atom_id res chain seq x y z
N MET A 1 -17.11 -20.34 -1.05
CA MET A 1 -16.38 -19.11 -1.44
C MET A 1 -17.23 -18.12 -2.23
N ILE A 2 -18.19 -18.54 -3.06
CA ILE A 2 -19.07 -17.62 -3.84
C ILE A 2 -20.12 -16.91 -2.96
N LEU A 3 -20.53 -17.50 -1.82
CA LEU A 3 -21.49 -16.86 -0.90
C LEU A 3 -20.93 -15.66 -0.11
N ALA A 4 -19.61 -15.62 0.14
CA ALA A 4 -18.99 -14.49 0.84
C ALA A 4 -18.91 -13.23 -0.06
N ALA A 5 -18.98 -13.40 -1.38
CA ALA A 5 -19.02 -12.28 -2.32
C ALA A 5 -20.41 -11.61 -2.40
N PHE A 6 -21.48 -12.33 -2.04
CA PHE A 6 -22.87 -11.83 -2.13
C PHE A 6 -23.34 -11.07 -0.88
N VAL A 7 -22.74 -11.31 0.28
CA VAL A 7 -23.12 -10.64 1.54
C VAL A 7 -22.43 -9.27 1.72
N VAL A 8 -21.49 -8.92 0.83
CA VAL A 8 -20.57 -7.77 0.99
C VAL A 8 -21.04 -6.48 0.26
N GLY A 9 -22.22 -6.50 -0.38
CA GLY A 9 -22.61 -5.47 -1.35
C GLY A 9 -23.73 -4.48 -0.97
N ALA A 10 -24.33 -4.55 0.21
CA ALA A 10 -25.45 -3.67 0.57
C ALA A 10 -25.14 -2.82 1.79
N GLY A 11 -24.79 -1.54 1.56
CA GLY A 11 -24.94 -0.52 2.59
C GLY A 11 -26.41 -0.38 3.01
N PRO A 12 -26.70 0.13 4.22
CA PRO A 12 -28.07 0.29 4.71
C PRO A 12 -28.88 1.16 3.75
N GLN A 13 -30.11 0.75 3.43
CA GLN A 13 -31.04 1.58 2.66
C GLN A 13 -31.28 2.91 3.39
N GLY A 14 -31.01 4.03 2.71
CA GLY A 14 -31.33 5.38 3.20
C GLY A 14 -30.14 6.22 3.67
N THR A 15 -28.89 5.75 3.57
CA THR A 15 -27.74 6.64 3.75
C THR A 15 -27.56 7.54 2.52
N PRO A 16 -27.30 8.86 2.69
CA PRO A 16 -26.91 9.71 1.55
C PRO A 16 -25.72 9.08 0.82
N PRO A 17 -25.61 9.20 -0.52
CA PRO A 17 -24.50 8.61 -1.27
C PRO A 17 -23.20 9.22 -0.76
N LEU A 18 -22.47 8.44 0.03
CA LEU A 18 -21.19 8.81 0.58
C LEU A 18 -20.21 8.66 -0.56
N GLY A 19 -19.71 9.78 -1.09
CA GLY A 19 -18.80 9.78 -2.22
C GLY A 19 -17.59 8.85 -1.97
N PRO A 20 -16.85 8.47 -3.02
CA PRO A 20 -15.82 7.44 -2.93
C PRO A 20 -14.54 7.88 -2.20
N LEU A 21 -14.63 9.04 -1.55
CA LEU A 21 -13.59 9.64 -0.74
C LEU A 21 -13.88 9.33 0.72
N VAL A 22 -12.91 8.68 1.33
CA VAL A 22 -12.96 8.14 2.68
C VAL A 22 -13.14 9.24 3.73
N PHE A 23 -12.68 10.47 3.43
CA PHE A 23 -12.80 11.63 4.29
C PHE A 23 -13.80 12.68 3.76
N SER A 24 -14.78 12.25 2.96
CA SER A 24 -15.83 13.16 2.45
C SER A 24 -16.84 13.61 3.50
N ASP A 25 -17.06 12.80 4.54
CA ASP A 25 -17.92 13.13 5.68
C ASP A 25 -17.33 12.64 7.01
N VAL A 26 -17.86 13.18 8.11
CA VAL A 26 -17.34 12.93 9.47
C VAL A 26 -17.57 11.48 9.92
N VAL A 27 -18.67 10.84 9.50
CA VAL A 27 -18.99 9.47 9.91
C VAL A 27 -18.07 8.47 9.22
N THR A 28 -17.89 8.59 7.89
CA THR A 28 -16.95 7.74 7.14
C THR A 28 -15.51 7.99 7.57
N GLY A 29 -15.13 9.26 7.76
CA GLY A 29 -13.81 9.63 8.27
C GLY A 29 -13.54 9.03 9.66
N GLY A 30 -14.52 9.11 10.57
CA GLY A 30 -14.43 8.50 11.90
C GLY A 30 -14.30 6.97 11.85
N ALA A 31 -15.11 6.32 11.02
CA ALA A 31 -15.06 4.87 10.81
C ALA A 31 -13.72 4.43 10.18
N MET A 32 -13.14 5.24 9.30
CA MET A 32 -11.83 4.98 8.74
C MET A 32 -10.72 5.11 9.79
N ILE A 33 -10.75 6.15 10.63
CA ILE A 33 -9.77 6.31 11.71
C ILE A 33 -9.82 5.08 12.63
N PHE A 34 -11.03 4.61 12.95
CA PHE A 34 -11.21 3.37 13.71
C PHE A 34 -10.63 2.16 12.97
N ALA A 35 -10.91 2.01 11.68
CA ALA A 35 -10.35 0.93 10.86
C ALA A 35 -8.82 0.96 10.82
N ILE A 36 -8.19 2.12 10.68
CA ILE A 36 -6.74 2.30 10.74
C ILE A 36 -6.20 1.90 12.11
N ALA A 37 -6.90 2.26 13.20
CA ALA A 37 -6.51 1.86 14.55
C ALA A 37 -6.58 0.33 14.73
N VAL A 38 -7.64 -0.32 14.25
CA VAL A 38 -7.79 -1.78 14.25
C VAL A 38 -6.73 -2.46 13.39
N ALA A 39 -6.50 -1.96 12.17
CA ALA A 39 -5.46 -2.47 11.27
C ALA A 39 -4.06 -2.33 11.90
N THR A 40 -3.80 -1.22 12.58
CA THR A 40 -2.54 -1.01 13.31
C THR A 40 -2.40 -2.01 14.46
N GLY A 41 -3.47 -2.24 15.23
CA GLY A 41 -3.49 -3.26 16.29
C GLY A 41 -3.21 -4.67 15.75
N ALA A 42 -3.89 -5.06 14.67
CA ALA A 42 -3.65 -6.33 13.99
C ALA A 42 -2.21 -6.46 13.49
N ALA A 43 -1.67 -5.39 12.90
CA ALA A 43 -0.28 -5.35 12.47
C ALA A 43 0.68 -5.54 13.64
N VAL A 44 0.49 -4.82 14.76
CA VAL A 44 1.31 -4.97 15.97
C VAL A 44 1.29 -6.40 16.48
N ILE A 45 0.12 -7.05 16.54
CA ILE A 45 0.00 -8.45 16.95
C ILE A 45 0.77 -9.34 15.97
N ALA A 46 0.55 -9.19 14.66
CA ALA A 46 1.25 -9.96 13.63
C ALA A 46 2.78 -9.76 13.68
N PHE A 47 3.26 -8.56 14.01
CA PHE A 47 4.67 -8.27 14.21
C PHE A 47 5.25 -8.91 15.46
N ARG A 48 4.47 -9.02 16.54
CA ARG A 48 4.92 -9.65 17.78
C ARG A 48 4.98 -11.17 17.70
N PHE A 49 4.09 -11.78 16.92
CA PHE A 49 3.92 -13.24 16.88
C PHE A 49 4.31 -13.89 15.54
N GLY A 50 4.70 -13.11 14.53
CA GLY A 50 5.02 -13.59 13.18
C GLY A 50 6.26 -12.94 12.56
N ASP A 51 6.51 -13.20 11.28
CA ASP A 51 7.62 -12.60 10.53
C ASP A 51 7.37 -11.11 10.26
N ARG A 52 8.46 -10.33 10.18
CA ARG A 52 8.52 -8.88 9.93
C ARG A 52 7.80 -8.45 8.63
N GLY A 53 7.57 -9.36 7.68
CA GLY A 53 6.76 -9.09 6.49
C GLY A 53 5.26 -9.20 6.73
N GLY A 54 4.83 -10.05 7.67
CA GLY A 54 3.43 -10.40 7.90
C GLY A 54 2.61 -9.26 8.50
N GLY A 55 3.21 -8.38 9.31
CA GLY A 55 2.49 -7.27 9.92
C GLY A 55 2.10 -6.17 8.93
N LEU A 56 2.96 -5.85 7.95
CA LEU A 56 2.61 -4.92 6.86
C LEU A 56 1.53 -5.51 5.93
N PHE A 57 1.62 -6.81 5.67
CA PHE A 57 0.59 -7.51 4.91
C PHE A 57 -0.77 -7.49 5.63
N ALA A 58 -0.79 -7.85 6.92
CA ALA A 58 -1.99 -7.81 7.74
C ALA A 58 -2.60 -6.40 7.82
N PHE A 59 -1.77 -5.37 8.01
CA PHE A 59 -2.21 -3.98 7.95
C PHE A 59 -2.93 -3.66 6.64
N GLY A 60 -2.29 -3.94 5.50
CA GLY A 60 -2.84 -3.65 4.17
C GLY A 60 -4.16 -4.38 3.90
N ILE A 61 -4.26 -5.65 4.27
CA ILE A 61 -5.49 -6.45 4.08
C ILE A 61 -6.65 -5.96 4.95
N VAL A 62 -6.40 -5.68 6.24
CA VAL A 62 -7.45 -5.17 7.14
C VAL A 62 -7.93 -3.80 6.68
N LEU A 63 -7.00 -2.92 6.28
CA LEU A 63 -7.33 -1.59 5.79
C LEU A 63 -8.13 -1.67 4.48
N TRP A 64 -7.72 -2.54 3.54
CA TRP A 64 -8.46 -2.77 2.29
C TRP A 64 -9.89 -3.29 2.55
N ALA A 65 -10.03 -4.30 3.42
CA ALA A 65 -11.34 -4.86 3.77
C ALA A 65 -12.26 -3.78 4.37
N ALA A 66 -11.74 -2.97 5.29
CA ALA A 66 -12.48 -1.85 5.85
C ALA A 66 -12.86 -0.81 4.80
N GLY A 67 -11.95 -0.45 3.88
CA GLY A 67 -12.22 0.47 2.78
C GLY A 67 -13.34 0.01 1.85
N ARG A 68 -13.40 -1.30 1.56
CA ARG A 68 -14.49 -1.90 0.77
C ARG A 68 -15.84 -1.81 1.47
N HIS A 69 -15.88 -1.91 2.80
CA HIS A 69 -17.11 -1.81 3.57
C HIS A 69 -17.59 -0.37 3.77
N LEU A 70 -16.66 0.60 3.81
CA LEU A 70 -16.96 2.01 4.06
C LEU A 70 -17.33 2.79 2.78
N ALA A 71 -16.85 2.37 1.61
CA ALA A 71 -17.18 2.99 0.33
C ALA A 71 -17.74 1.93 -0.64
N PRO A 72 -19.07 1.66 -0.62
CA PRO A 72 -19.68 0.68 -1.50
C PRO A 72 -19.50 1.06 -2.98
N THR A 73 -19.45 0.02 -3.81
CA THR A 73 -19.13 -0.02 -5.25
C THR A 73 -19.83 1.06 -6.10
N VAL A 74 -21.03 1.49 -5.69
CA VAL A 74 -21.91 2.39 -6.45
C VAL A 74 -21.42 3.85 -6.37
N ASP A 75 -20.83 4.26 -5.26
CA ASP A 75 -20.41 5.65 -5.05
C ASP A 75 -19.09 5.99 -5.75
N ARG A 76 -18.30 4.99 -6.17
CA ARG A 76 -17.06 5.15 -6.95
C ARG A 76 -17.25 5.81 -8.32
N PHE A 77 -18.47 5.80 -8.84
CA PHE A 77 -18.81 6.37 -10.15
C PHE A 77 -19.25 7.84 -10.09
N PHE A 78 -19.58 8.36 -8.90
CA PHE A 78 -19.91 9.77 -8.74
C PHE A 78 -18.62 10.56 -8.48
N ALA A 79 -18.09 11.13 -9.58
CA ALA A 79 -16.81 11.81 -9.72
C ALA A 79 -16.23 12.40 -8.40
N PRO A 80 -15.22 11.77 -7.80
CA PRO A 80 -14.42 12.45 -6.79
C PRO A 80 -13.72 13.63 -7.48
N SER A 81 -13.90 14.83 -6.94
CA SER A 81 -13.14 15.99 -7.43
C SER A 81 -11.64 15.70 -7.32
N THR A 82 -10.83 16.16 -8.29
CA THR A 82 -9.36 16.01 -8.25
C THR A 82 -8.80 16.47 -6.90
N TRP A 83 -9.40 17.53 -6.34
CA TRP A 83 -9.10 18.05 -5.03
C TRP A 83 -9.41 17.07 -3.89
N GLY A 84 -10.55 16.41 -3.94
CA GLY A 84 -10.93 15.39 -2.96
C GLY A 84 -10.03 14.16 -3.00
N ILE A 85 -9.66 13.67 -4.19
CA ILE A 85 -8.68 12.58 -4.35
C ILE A 85 -7.34 12.96 -3.73
N PHE A 86 -6.89 14.20 -3.99
CA PHE A 86 -5.64 14.71 -3.44
C PHE A 86 -5.67 14.76 -1.91
N TRP A 87 -6.74 15.28 -1.31
CA TRP A 87 -6.91 15.33 0.14
C TRP A 87 -6.96 13.94 0.77
N ASP A 88 -7.75 13.02 0.21
CA ASP A 88 -7.82 11.63 0.68
C ASP A 88 -6.44 10.96 0.65
N GLY A 89 -5.71 11.14 -0.46
CA GLY A 89 -4.35 10.63 -0.63
C GLY A 89 -3.37 11.21 0.40
N LEU A 90 -3.49 12.50 0.70
CA LEU A 90 -2.67 13.17 1.70
C LEU A 90 -2.97 12.68 3.12
N VAL A 91 -4.25 12.55 3.49
CA VAL A 91 -4.64 12.02 4.81
C VAL A 91 -4.21 10.57 4.96
N LEU A 92 -4.42 9.72 3.95
CA LEU A 92 -3.98 8.32 3.98
C LEU A 92 -2.45 8.21 4.07
N SER A 93 -1.72 9.07 3.36
CA SER A 93 -0.25 9.11 3.44
C SER A 93 0.20 9.53 4.85
N ALA A 94 -0.44 10.54 5.44
CA ALA A 94 -0.17 10.97 6.81
C ALA A 94 -0.52 9.87 7.84
N ALA A 95 -1.62 9.15 7.62
CA ALA A 95 -2.02 8.02 8.46
C ALA A 95 -1.00 6.88 8.37
N ILE A 96 -0.58 6.48 7.17
CA ILE A 96 0.46 5.44 6.97
C ILE A 96 1.78 5.87 7.61
N PHE A 97 2.14 7.15 7.51
CA PHE A 97 3.29 7.70 8.22
C PHE A 97 3.14 7.56 9.74
N GLY A 98 1.99 7.95 10.31
CA GLY A 98 1.67 7.75 11.72
C GLY A 98 1.78 6.28 12.15
N VAL A 99 1.17 5.36 11.38
CA VAL A 99 1.25 3.91 11.59
C VAL A 99 2.71 3.44 11.57
N SER A 100 3.50 3.86 10.58
CA SER A 100 4.91 3.50 10.50
C SER A 100 5.71 3.92 11.73
N ARG A 101 5.40 5.09 12.32
CA ARG A 101 6.03 5.57 13.56
C ARG A 101 5.62 4.74 14.76
N VAL A 102 4.34 4.37 14.86
CA VAL A 102 3.83 3.49 15.92
C VAL A 102 4.49 2.13 15.83
N LEU A 103 4.49 1.52 14.63
CA LEU A 103 5.11 0.23 14.40
C LEU A 103 6.60 0.28 14.74
N ALA A 104 7.36 1.23 14.19
CA ALA A 104 8.79 1.38 14.48
C ALA A 104 9.09 1.51 15.99
N ARG A 105 8.24 2.19 16.76
CA ARG A 105 8.39 2.30 18.22
C ARG A 105 8.06 0.99 18.95
N VAL A 106 7.02 0.28 18.53
CA VAL A 106 6.51 -0.90 19.25
C VAL A 106 7.30 -2.17 18.91
N THR A 107 7.82 -2.28 17.69
CA THR A 107 8.51 -3.47 17.19
C THR A 107 10.04 -3.37 17.26
N GLY A 108 10.57 -2.19 17.61
CA GLY A 108 11.99 -1.99 17.90
C GLY A 108 12.95 -2.43 16.76
N PRO A 109 14.06 -3.13 17.07
CA PRO A 109 15.08 -3.54 16.09
C PRO A 109 14.54 -4.45 14.97
N ALA A 110 13.37 -5.06 15.15
CA ALA A 110 12.78 -5.89 14.11
C ALA A 110 12.45 -5.11 12.83
N CYS A 111 12.26 -3.79 12.92
CA CYS A 111 11.92 -2.92 11.78
C CYS A 111 13.09 -2.08 11.26
N GLN A 112 14.24 -2.11 11.92
CA GLN A 112 15.45 -1.43 11.47
C GLN A 112 16.38 -2.48 10.84
N PRO A 113 16.67 -2.42 9.53
CA PRO A 113 17.82 -3.14 9.02
C PRO A 113 19.06 -2.63 9.74
N GLU A 114 19.93 -3.54 10.16
CA GLU A 114 21.22 -3.21 10.77
C GLU A 114 21.96 -2.25 9.82
N PRO A 115 22.34 -1.04 10.27
CA PRO A 115 23.04 -0.11 9.40
C PRO A 115 24.40 -0.73 9.04
N PRO A 116 24.78 -0.81 7.75
CA PRO A 116 26.13 -1.20 7.40
C PRO A 116 27.11 -0.08 7.75
N ASP A 117 28.38 -0.44 7.88
CA ASP A 117 29.51 0.43 8.19
C ASP A 117 29.44 1.80 7.50
N GLU A 118 29.84 2.82 8.24
CA GLU A 118 29.84 4.23 7.86
C GLU A 118 30.41 4.43 6.44
N GLY A 119 29.55 4.77 5.46
CA GLY A 119 29.99 5.05 4.10
C GLY A 119 28.97 4.78 2.98
N VAL A 120 27.91 4.01 3.23
CA VAL A 120 26.88 3.75 2.21
C VAL A 120 25.82 4.86 2.22
N SER A 121 25.87 5.72 1.19
CA SER A 121 24.88 6.79 0.93
C SER A 121 23.42 6.30 1.04
N ASP A 122 22.56 7.09 1.70
CA ASP A 122 21.11 6.83 1.84
C ASP A 122 20.43 6.88 0.45
N ARG A 123 20.36 5.73 -0.23
CA ARG A 123 19.73 5.57 -1.56
C ARG A 123 18.20 5.55 -1.50
N LEU A 124 17.57 6.13 -0.47
CA LEU A 124 16.11 6.21 -0.34
C LEU A 124 15.44 6.79 -1.60
N ALA A 125 16.00 7.87 -2.15
CA ALA A 125 15.46 8.50 -3.36
C ALA A 125 15.47 7.53 -4.56
N VAL A 126 16.53 6.74 -4.71
CA VAL A 126 16.62 5.70 -5.77
C VAL A 126 15.59 4.61 -5.53
N GLY A 127 15.40 4.19 -4.28
CA GLY A 127 14.35 3.25 -3.90
C GLY A 127 12.95 3.75 -4.23
N TRP A 128 12.64 5.01 -3.93
CA TRP A 128 11.37 5.65 -4.29
C TRP A 128 11.18 5.80 -5.80
N LEU A 129 12.24 6.15 -6.55
CA LEU A 129 12.18 6.20 -8.00
C LEU A 129 11.92 4.81 -8.60
N ALA A 130 12.55 3.77 -8.08
CA ALA A 130 12.31 2.39 -8.52
C ALA A 130 10.86 1.93 -8.29
N MET A 131 10.19 2.47 -7.27
CA MET A 131 8.78 2.19 -7.01
C MET A 131 7.81 2.75 -8.06
N LEU A 132 8.26 3.64 -8.96
CA LEU A 132 7.44 4.11 -10.09
C LEU A 132 7.01 2.97 -11.01
N VAL A 133 7.68 1.81 -10.98
CA VAL A 133 7.24 0.58 -11.66
C VAL A 133 5.82 0.13 -11.25
N ALA A 134 5.34 0.57 -10.09
CA ALA A 134 3.97 0.30 -9.65
C ALA A 134 2.93 0.85 -10.64
N LEU A 135 3.21 1.98 -11.29
CA LEU A 135 2.29 2.64 -12.21
C LEU A 135 2.01 1.83 -13.49
N PRO A 136 3.01 1.43 -14.30
CA PRO A 136 2.75 0.62 -15.48
C PRO A 136 2.14 -0.75 -15.10
N VAL A 137 2.52 -1.34 -13.97
CA VAL A 137 1.93 -2.61 -13.52
C VAL A 137 0.44 -2.43 -13.17
N ALA A 138 0.10 -1.40 -12.39
CA ALA A 138 -1.30 -1.10 -12.07
C ALA A 138 -2.10 -0.74 -13.33
N HIS A 139 -1.50 -0.01 -14.28
CA HIS A 139 -2.12 0.33 -15.56
C HIS A 139 -2.50 -0.91 -16.37
N LEU A 140 -1.60 -1.88 -16.48
CA LEU A 140 -1.81 -3.09 -17.28
C LEU A 140 -2.73 -4.12 -16.63
N THR A 141 -2.90 -4.06 -15.31
CA THR A 141 -3.63 -5.09 -14.54
C THR A 141 -5.04 -4.66 -14.17
N ALA A 142 -5.29 -3.37 -13.99
CA ALA A 142 -6.62 -2.85 -13.72
C ALA A 142 -7.37 -2.55 -15.03
N VAL A 143 -7.59 -3.55 -15.88
CA VAL A 143 -8.17 -3.38 -17.22
C VAL A 143 -9.67 -3.05 -17.22
N SER A 144 -10.32 -3.03 -16.06
CA SER A 144 -11.68 -2.56 -15.88
C SER A 144 -11.81 -1.69 -14.61
N SER A 145 -12.87 -0.89 -14.55
CA SER A 145 -13.23 -0.11 -13.36
C SER A 145 -13.84 -0.96 -12.23
N ASP A 146 -13.82 -2.30 -12.36
CA ASP A 146 -14.31 -3.20 -11.32
C ASP A 146 -13.47 -3.06 -10.03
N PRO A 147 -14.08 -2.92 -8.83
CA PRO A 147 -13.31 -2.74 -7.60
C PRO A 147 -12.46 -3.94 -7.19
N GLY A 148 -12.71 -5.14 -7.72
CA GLY A 148 -11.82 -6.27 -7.62
C GLY A 148 -10.54 -6.03 -8.42
N GLN A 149 -10.69 -5.60 -9.68
CA GLN A 149 -9.56 -5.28 -10.55
C GLN A 149 -8.77 -4.03 -10.12
N ALA A 150 -9.44 -2.98 -9.65
CA ALA A 150 -8.78 -1.80 -9.10
C ALA A 150 -7.87 -2.15 -7.92
N ALA A 151 -8.40 -2.91 -6.96
CA ALA A 151 -7.64 -3.38 -5.81
C ALA A 151 -6.56 -4.39 -6.18
N GLY A 152 -6.86 -5.31 -7.10
CA GLY A 152 -5.89 -6.27 -7.63
C GLY A 152 -4.72 -5.58 -8.33
N GLY A 153 -5.01 -4.56 -9.15
CA GLY A 153 -3.98 -3.77 -9.81
C GLY A 153 -3.14 -2.95 -8.85
N ALA A 154 -3.76 -2.36 -7.81
CA ALA A 154 -3.02 -1.73 -6.72
C ALA A 154 -2.11 -2.72 -5.97
N ALA A 155 -2.60 -3.95 -5.69
CA ALA A 155 -1.81 -4.98 -5.03
C ALA A 155 -0.63 -5.46 -5.89
N LEU A 156 -0.84 -5.73 -7.18
CA LEU A 156 0.23 -6.12 -8.10
C LEU A 156 1.23 -5.00 -8.32
N GLY A 157 0.75 -3.75 -8.48
CA GLY A 157 1.60 -2.57 -8.54
C GLY A 157 2.42 -2.39 -7.28
N GLY A 158 1.80 -2.56 -6.10
CA GLY A 158 2.45 -2.57 -4.81
C GLY A 158 3.53 -3.64 -4.70
N ALA A 159 3.25 -4.88 -5.11
CA ALA A 159 4.22 -5.97 -5.12
C ALA A 159 5.43 -5.67 -6.02
N ALA A 160 5.19 -5.15 -7.23
CA ALA A 160 6.27 -4.70 -8.10
C ALA A 160 7.11 -3.57 -7.47
N ALA A 161 6.46 -2.58 -6.85
CA ALA A 161 7.13 -1.51 -6.12
C ALA A 161 7.96 -2.03 -4.94
N GLY A 162 7.42 -2.97 -4.16
CA GLY A 162 8.11 -3.59 -3.03
C GLY A 162 9.34 -4.36 -3.47
N LEU A 163 9.25 -5.10 -4.58
CA LEU A 163 10.37 -5.82 -5.17
C LEU A 163 11.45 -4.83 -5.66
N ALA A 164 11.07 -3.91 -6.56
CA ALA A 164 12.00 -2.98 -7.19
C ALA A 164 12.65 -2.02 -6.19
N GLY A 165 11.87 -1.45 -5.28
CA GLY A 165 12.35 -0.55 -4.24
C GLY A 165 13.35 -1.22 -3.30
N ARG A 166 13.12 -2.50 -2.94
CA ARG A 166 14.05 -3.26 -2.10
C ARG A 166 15.31 -3.70 -2.84
N LEU A 167 15.25 -3.98 -4.14
CA LEU A 167 16.44 -4.26 -4.94
C LEU A 167 17.29 -3.01 -5.16
N ALA A 168 16.64 -1.86 -5.37
CA ALA A 168 17.32 -0.58 -5.58
C ALA A 168 17.91 0.03 -4.29
N ALA A 169 17.25 -0.21 -3.15
CA ALA A 169 17.64 0.31 -1.84
C ALA A 169 17.54 -0.77 -0.74
N PRO A 170 18.39 -1.82 -0.80
CA PRO A 170 18.29 -2.99 0.08
C PRO A 170 18.54 -2.67 1.55
N HIS A 171 19.30 -1.61 1.83
CA HIS A 171 19.65 -1.17 3.18
C HIS A 171 18.57 -0.29 3.83
N ILE A 172 17.55 0.14 3.08
CA ILE A 172 16.50 1.03 3.60
C ILE A 172 15.35 0.22 4.17
N SER A 173 14.90 0.54 5.39
CA SER A 173 13.75 -0.13 6.01
C SER A 173 12.55 -0.17 5.05
N PRO A 174 11.86 -1.31 4.87
CA PRO A 174 10.69 -1.41 4.01
C PRO A 174 9.61 -0.35 4.32
N PHE A 175 9.47 0.06 5.59
CA PHE A 175 8.54 1.11 5.99
C PHE A 175 8.84 2.47 5.34
N ARG A 176 10.12 2.89 5.31
CA ARG A 176 10.51 4.16 4.66
C ARG A 176 10.24 4.14 3.16
N LEU A 177 10.44 2.99 2.50
CA LEU A 177 10.11 2.83 1.09
C LEU A 177 8.59 2.90 0.88
N MET A 178 7.81 2.15 1.67
CA MET A 178 6.35 2.11 1.61
C MET A 178 5.69 3.50 1.67
N LEU A 179 6.28 4.48 2.36
CA LEU A 179 5.74 5.84 2.46
C LEU A 179 5.52 6.51 1.09
N ALA A 180 6.28 6.14 0.07
CA ALA A 180 6.11 6.68 -1.27
C ALA A 180 4.96 6.01 -2.06
N LEU A 181 4.42 4.89 -1.60
CA LEU A 181 3.48 4.08 -2.39
C LEU A 181 2.17 4.80 -2.69
N VAL A 182 1.52 5.36 -1.66
CA VAL A 182 0.26 6.11 -1.84
C VAL A 182 0.48 7.41 -2.64
N PRO A 183 1.53 8.22 -2.37
CA PRO A 183 1.87 9.35 -3.21
C PRO A 183 2.12 8.99 -4.69
N ILE A 184 2.83 7.88 -4.96
CA ILE A 184 3.06 7.42 -6.34
C ILE A 184 1.73 7.06 -7.02
N GLY A 185 0.87 6.30 -6.34
CA GLY A 185 -0.46 5.97 -6.84
C GLY A 185 -1.32 7.21 -7.12
N LEU A 186 -1.25 8.21 -6.24
CA LEU A 186 -1.93 9.49 -6.40
C LEU A 186 -1.38 10.28 -7.60
N LEU A 187 -0.05 10.34 -7.76
CA LEU A 187 0.59 11.00 -8.90
C LEU A 187 0.21 10.34 -10.22
N GLY A 188 0.21 9.00 -10.28
CA GLY A 188 -0.25 8.28 -11.47
C GLY A 188 -1.68 8.64 -11.85
N ARG A 189 -2.58 8.73 -10.87
CA ARG A 189 -3.97 9.11 -11.11
C ARG A 189 -4.13 10.58 -11.47
N ALA A 190 -3.43 11.50 -10.82
CA ALA A 190 -3.63 12.94 -10.96
C ALA A 190 -2.89 13.57 -12.16
N VAL A 191 -1.72 13.03 -12.53
CA VAL A 191 -0.85 13.60 -13.58
C VAL A 191 -0.96 12.81 -14.88
N ILE A 192 -0.88 11.49 -14.81
CA ILE A 192 -0.85 10.63 -16.00
C ILE A 192 -2.27 10.34 -16.48
N GLY A 193 -3.21 10.18 -15.54
CA GLY A 193 -4.58 9.83 -15.84
C GLY A 193 -5.32 10.80 -16.79
N PRO A 194 -5.36 12.11 -16.49
CA PRO A 194 -6.01 13.11 -17.35
C PRO A 194 -5.30 13.33 -18.70
N ALA A 195 -4.03 12.92 -18.81
CA ALA A 195 -3.29 12.98 -20.08
C ALA A 195 -3.67 11.83 -21.04
N LEU A 196 -4.28 10.75 -20.53
CA LEU A 196 -4.61 9.55 -21.29
C LEU A 196 -6.09 9.48 -21.69
N ILE A 197 -6.99 10.21 -21.03
CA ILE A 197 -8.43 10.14 -21.24
C ILE A 197 -9.02 11.55 -21.24
N ASP A 198 -10.00 11.82 -22.12
CA ASP A 198 -10.69 13.11 -22.16
C ASP A 198 -11.51 13.37 -20.87
N ALA A 199 -11.82 14.64 -20.62
CA ALA A 199 -12.48 15.05 -19.38
C ALA A 199 -13.91 14.47 -19.23
N GLU A 200 -14.57 14.12 -20.33
CA GLU A 200 -15.93 13.60 -20.34
C GLU A 200 -15.96 12.09 -20.04
N THR A 201 -15.06 11.31 -20.65
CA THR A 201 -14.87 9.89 -20.35
C THR A 201 -14.32 9.69 -18.94
N TRP A 202 -13.46 10.61 -18.46
CA TRP A 202 -13.06 10.69 -17.05
C TRP A 202 -14.24 10.91 -16.11
N ARG A 203 -15.12 11.88 -16.42
CA ARG A 203 -16.32 12.20 -15.63
C ARG A 203 -17.31 11.05 -15.56
N LEU A 204 -17.40 10.25 -16.62
CA LEU A 204 -18.26 9.07 -16.69
C LEU A 204 -17.66 7.84 -15.97
N GLY A 205 -16.49 7.96 -15.33
CA GLY A 205 -15.82 6.85 -14.65
C GLY A 205 -15.33 5.75 -15.61
N ALA A 206 -15.32 6.05 -16.91
CA ALA A 206 -14.84 5.16 -17.95
C ALA A 206 -13.33 5.37 -18.07
N GLY A 207 -12.56 4.44 -17.50
CA GLY A 207 -11.13 4.62 -17.42
C GLY A 207 -10.40 3.40 -16.90
N PRO A 208 -10.11 2.40 -17.75
CA PRO A 208 -9.25 1.30 -17.34
C PRO A 208 -7.82 1.79 -17.06
N GLY A 209 -7.12 1.05 -16.22
CA GLY A 209 -5.73 1.25 -15.87
C GLY A 209 -5.54 2.12 -14.64
N LEU A 210 -4.76 3.20 -14.77
CA LEU A 210 -4.35 4.06 -13.64
C LEU A 210 -5.51 4.83 -13.00
N LEU A 211 -6.69 4.82 -13.64
CA LEU A 211 -7.88 5.51 -13.15
C LEU A 211 -8.83 4.59 -12.38
N ALA A 212 -8.57 3.29 -12.37
CA ALA A 212 -9.36 2.35 -11.60
C ALA A 212 -8.96 2.36 -10.11
N PRO A 213 -7.65 2.28 -9.72
CA PRO A 213 -7.25 2.36 -8.33
C PRO A 213 -7.54 3.72 -7.68
N LEU A 214 -8.22 3.71 -6.54
CA LEU A 214 -8.40 4.86 -5.66
C LEU A 214 -7.25 4.96 -4.64
N PRO A 215 -7.05 6.12 -3.97
CA PRO A 215 -6.05 6.26 -2.91
C PRO A 215 -6.17 5.16 -1.83
N MET A 216 -7.40 4.75 -1.51
CA MET A 216 -7.66 3.67 -0.56
C MET A 216 -7.19 2.29 -1.05
N ASP A 217 -7.30 2.02 -2.35
CA ASP A 217 -6.82 0.75 -2.93
C ASP A 217 -5.28 0.68 -2.83
N TRP A 218 -4.58 1.80 -3.00
CA TRP A 218 -3.13 1.90 -2.76
C TRP A 218 -2.75 1.78 -1.29
N ALA A 219 -3.51 2.43 -0.40
CA ALA A 219 -3.25 2.40 1.05
C ALA A 219 -3.52 1.02 1.67
N GLY A 220 -4.52 0.29 1.18
CA GLY A 220 -4.84 -1.06 1.62
C GLY A 220 -4.12 -2.13 0.79
N ALA A 221 -4.72 -2.49 -0.35
CA ALA A 221 -4.26 -3.59 -1.19
C ALA A 221 -2.83 -3.36 -1.72
N GLY A 222 -2.49 -2.12 -2.08
CA GLY A 222 -1.14 -1.73 -2.48
C GLY A 222 -0.10 -1.97 -1.38
N VAL A 223 -0.38 -1.56 -0.14
CA VAL A 223 0.52 -1.82 1.00
C VAL A 223 0.67 -3.32 1.28
N GLY A 224 -0.43 -4.08 1.19
CA GLY A 224 -0.39 -5.54 1.29
C GLY A 224 0.49 -6.17 0.21
N GLY A 225 0.31 -5.75 -1.04
CA GLY A 225 1.16 -6.16 -2.16
C GLY A 225 2.62 -5.79 -1.97
N PHE A 226 2.90 -4.55 -1.54
CA PHE A 226 4.25 -4.08 -1.24
C PHE A 226 4.96 -4.97 -0.23
N ALA A 227 4.26 -5.40 0.83
CA ALA A 227 4.83 -6.32 1.82
C ALA A 227 5.27 -7.65 1.20
N LEU A 228 4.44 -8.21 0.31
CA LEU A 228 4.75 -9.45 -0.43
C LEU A 228 5.96 -9.26 -1.35
N GLY A 229 5.97 -8.17 -2.14
CA GLY A 229 7.09 -7.86 -3.03
C GLY A 229 8.40 -7.63 -2.30
N ALA A 230 8.34 -6.90 -1.18
CA ALA A 230 9.50 -6.64 -0.33
C ALA A 230 10.02 -7.91 0.37
N ALA A 231 9.14 -8.83 0.73
CA ALA A 231 9.52 -10.15 1.24
C ALA A 231 10.17 -11.00 0.14
N TRP A 232 9.59 -11.00 -1.07
CA TRP A 232 10.15 -11.72 -2.21
C TRP A 232 11.54 -11.18 -2.61
N ALA A 233 11.77 -9.87 -2.54
CA ALA A 233 13.08 -9.28 -2.81
C ALA A 233 14.22 -9.90 -1.99
N ARG A 234 13.93 -10.39 -0.78
CA ARG A 234 14.94 -11.01 0.09
C ARG A 234 15.61 -12.23 -0.55
N SER A 235 14.92 -12.97 -1.45
CA SER A 235 15.51 -14.13 -2.12
C SER A 235 16.60 -13.76 -3.13
N PHE A 236 16.70 -12.47 -3.51
CA PHE A 236 17.68 -11.97 -4.46
C PHE A 236 18.82 -11.19 -3.80
N LEU A 237 18.66 -10.83 -2.53
CA LEU A 237 19.68 -10.11 -1.77
C LEU A 237 20.64 -11.13 -1.17
N LYS A 238 21.96 -10.87 -1.29
CA LYS A 238 22.97 -11.68 -0.63
C LYS A 238 22.76 -11.60 0.90
N PRO A 239 22.89 -12.72 1.64
CA PRO A 239 22.93 -12.68 3.09
C PRO A 239 23.99 -11.68 3.54
N ALA A 240 23.68 -10.86 4.56
CA ALA A 240 24.73 -10.11 5.23
C ALA A 240 25.79 -11.12 5.72
N PRO A 241 27.09 -10.84 5.56
CA PRO A 241 28.11 -11.67 6.17
C PRO A 241 27.87 -11.65 7.67
N THR A 242 27.34 -12.75 8.21
CA THR A 242 27.34 -12.96 9.64
C THR A 242 28.80 -13.14 10.02
N ASP A 243 29.39 -12.16 10.67
CA ASP A 243 30.61 -12.33 11.46
C ASP A 243 30.28 -13.29 12.62
N GLN A 244 30.19 -14.58 12.30
CA GLN A 244 30.21 -15.74 13.19
C GLN A 244 29.80 -16.98 12.38
N ASN A 245 30.78 -17.57 11.72
CA ASN A 245 30.91 -19.03 11.74
C ASN A 245 32.32 -19.34 12.23
N VAL A 246 32.48 -19.28 13.54
CA VAL A 246 33.61 -19.78 14.35
C VAL A 246 33.71 -21.33 14.28
N ALA A 247 33.30 -21.91 13.15
CA ALA A 247 33.25 -23.35 12.93
C ALA A 247 34.23 -23.83 11.83
N SER A 248 34.85 -22.91 11.07
CA SER A 248 35.89 -23.27 10.09
C SER A 248 37.30 -23.30 10.67
N ASP A 249 37.56 -22.63 11.80
CA ASP A 249 38.90 -22.54 12.42
C ASP A 249 39.16 -23.63 13.47
N ALA A 250 38.21 -24.55 13.67
CA ALA A 250 38.36 -25.70 14.57
C ALA A 250 38.77 -27.01 13.84
N VAL A 251 39.04 -26.97 12.53
CA VAL A 251 39.40 -28.16 11.71
C VAL A 251 40.73 -27.98 10.96
N SER A 252 41.55 -27.01 11.37
CA SER A 252 42.90 -26.78 10.84
C SER A 252 43.97 -26.73 11.94
N GLY A 253 43.80 -27.56 12.98
CA GLY A 253 44.82 -27.87 13.99
C GLY A 253 45.26 -29.32 13.89
#